data_AF-A0A0Q6SAM5-F1
#
_entry.id   AF-A0A0Q6SAM5-F1
#
_cell.length_a   1.000
_cell.length_b   1.000
_cell.length_c   1.000
_cell.angle_alpha   90.00
_cell.angle_beta   90.00
_cell.angle_gamma   90.00
#
_symmetry.space_group_name_H-M   'P 1'
#
loop_
_entity.id
_entity.type
_entity.pdbx_description
1 polymer ?
#
loop_
_entity_poly.entity_id
_entity_poly.type
_entity_poly.pdbx_seq_one_letter_code
_entity_poly.pdbx_strand_id
1 'polypeptide(L)'
;MNAADEVTLKPGVYAFRDGAFTLNTSARVTGKDVQFYFEDAQSPLLLNGAAILQVSAPTKGEHAGILMFQGRKAMDGNVQFRINTSAGSFYNGLIYLPYAVIDWNVSGSLNTESSYTALIAKVLNLYVSGTALFKKPTQDGNDFIPTGLSGGRGIRLVE
;
A
#
# COMPACT_ATOMS: atom_id res chain seq x y z
N MET A 1 12.13 6.83 17.12
CA MET A 1 11.86 5.40 17.33
C MET A 1 13.08 4.63 16.83
N ASN A 2 13.81 3.98 17.73
CA ASN A 2 15.04 3.22 17.49
C ASN A 2 15.19 2.14 18.56
N ALA A 3 15.47 0.91 18.11
CA ALA A 3 15.46 -0.40 18.79
C ALA A 3 14.07 -1.08 18.86
N ALA A 4 13.70 -1.76 17.76
CA ALA A 4 12.61 -2.74 17.65
C ALA A 4 11.20 -2.26 18.03
N ASP A 5 10.84 -1.03 17.64
CA ASP A 5 9.47 -0.53 17.79
C ASP A 5 8.54 -1.27 16.82
N GLU A 6 7.95 -2.36 17.33
CA GLU A 6 6.85 -3.07 16.68
C GLU A 6 5.51 -2.47 17.12
N VAL A 7 4.72 -2.03 16.15
CA VAL A 7 3.40 -1.45 16.36
C VAL A 7 2.37 -2.28 15.62
N THR A 8 1.40 -2.83 16.35
CA THR A 8 0.23 -3.49 15.75
C THR A 8 -0.97 -2.55 15.76
N LEU A 9 -1.40 -2.15 14.57
CA LEU A 9 -2.58 -1.34 14.35
C LEU A 9 -3.84 -2.17 14.58
N LYS A 10 -4.78 -1.61 15.34
CA LYS A 10 -6.15 -2.16 15.45
C LYS A 10 -6.90 -1.91 14.13
N PRO A 11 -7.89 -2.75 13.78
CA PRO A 11 -8.77 -2.49 12.65
C PRO A 11 -9.36 -1.07 12.70
N GLY A 12 -9.39 -0.39 11.55
CA GLY A 12 -9.90 0.98 11.48
C GLY A 12 -9.26 1.83 10.39
N VAL A 13 -9.65 3.11 10.36
CA VAL A 13 -9.15 4.11 9.42
C VAL A 13 -8.12 5.00 10.11
N TYR A 14 -6.96 5.13 9.48
CA TYR A 14 -5.85 5.98 9.91
C TYR A 14 -5.68 7.10 8.90
N ALA A 15 -6.04 8.32 9.29
CA ALA A 15 -5.97 9.51 8.46
C ALA A 15 -4.70 10.31 8.75
N PHE A 16 -3.97 10.70 7.70
CA PHE A 16 -2.77 11.51 7.76
C PHE A 16 -3.04 12.87 7.12
N ARG A 17 -2.68 13.94 7.85
CA ARG A 17 -2.89 15.33 7.45
C ARG A 17 -1.72 16.18 7.95
N ASP A 18 -1.28 17.13 7.14
CA ASP A 18 -0.26 18.13 7.47
C ASP A 18 1.08 17.53 7.97
N GLY A 19 1.40 16.31 7.54
CA GLY A 19 2.63 15.63 7.92
C GLY A 19 2.77 14.21 7.38
N ALA A 20 3.99 13.86 6.99
CA ALA A 20 4.31 12.57 6.39
C ALA A 20 4.23 11.42 7.39
N PHE A 21 3.63 10.30 6.97
CA PHE A 21 3.72 9.05 7.72
C PHE A 21 5.08 8.41 7.49
N THR A 22 6.00 8.60 8.45
CA THR A 22 7.40 8.18 8.29
C THR A 22 7.74 7.01 9.19
N LEU A 23 8.27 5.94 8.60
CA LEU A 23 8.81 4.78 9.29
C LEU A 23 10.30 4.67 8.96
N ASN A 24 11.14 4.62 9.98
CA ASN A 24 12.60 4.67 9.83
C ASN A 24 13.27 3.42 10.41
N THR A 25 14.53 3.20 10.00
CA THR A 25 15.45 2.21 10.60
C THR A 25 14.91 0.78 10.58
N SER A 26 14.48 0.24 11.72
CA SER A 26 13.95 -1.11 11.89
C SER A 26 12.51 -1.14 12.41
N ALA A 27 11.78 -0.02 12.30
CA ALA A 27 10.39 0.06 12.71
C ALA A 27 9.55 -0.99 11.98
N ARG A 28 8.67 -1.68 12.72
CA ARG A 28 7.77 -2.70 12.17
C ARG A 28 6.34 -2.31 12.48
N VAL A 29 5.52 -2.15 11.44
CA VAL A 29 4.10 -1.87 11.60
C VAL A 29 3.29 -3.00 10.97
N THR A 30 2.45 -3.64 11.77
CA THR A 30 1.52 -4.68 11.34
C THR A 30 0.08 -4.19 11.50
N GLY A 31 -0.83 -4.61 10.61
CA GLY A 31 -2.24 -4.23 10.73
C GLY A 31 -3.15 -5.09 9.86
N LYS A 32 -4.28 -5.51 10.42
CA LYS A 32 -5.33 -6.22 9.68
C LYS A 32 -6.61 -5.42 9.71
N ASP A 33 -7.34 -5.44 8.60
CA ASP A 33 -8.56 -4.68 8.40
C ASP A 33 -8.35 -3.17 8.63
N VAL A 34 -7.26 -2.63 8.06
CA VAL A 34 -6.86 -1.23 8.20
C VAL A 34 -6.91 -0.49 6.87
N GLN A 35 -7.31 0.78 6.92
CA GLN A 35 -7.22 1.69 5.78
C GLN A 35 -6.36 2.90 6.13
N PHE A 36 -5.45 3.27 5.24
CA PHE A 36 -4.68 4.50 5.31
C PHE A 36 -5.28 5.55 4.37
N TYR A 37 -5.65 6.70 4.93
CA TYR A 37 -6.16 7.84 4.19
C TYR A 37 -5.14 8.99 4.23
N PHE A 38 -4.58 9.35 3.08
CA PHE A 38 -3.58 10.40 2.95
C PHE A 38 -4.26 11.66 2.43
N GLU A 39 -4.61 12.59 3.32
CA GLU A 39 -5.58 13.64 3.01
C GLU A 39 -5.06 14.69 2.02
N ASP A 40 -3.78 15.05 2.14
CA ASP A 40 -3.15 16.18 1.45
C ASP A 40 -1.75 15.83 0.90
N ALA A 41 -1.17 16.78 0.16
CA ALA A 41 0.14 16.62 -0.47
C ALA A 41 1.32 16.52 0.52
N GLN A 42 1.15 16.96 1.77
CA GLN A 42 2.19 16.94 2.81
C GLN A 42 2.17 15.65 3.64
N SER A 43 1.25 14.73 3.32
CA SER A 43 1.03 13.49 4.06
C SER A 43 1.53 12.19 3.40
N PRO A 44 2.61 12.15 2.58
CA PRO A 44 3.00 10.91 1.93
C PRO A 44 3.48 9.85 2.94
N LEU A 45 3.43 8.57 2.53
CA LEU A 45 4.13 7.49 3.22
C LEU A 45 5.61 7.49 2.83
N LEU A 46 6.47 7.51 3.83
CA LEU A 46 7.93 7.42 3.71
C LEU A 46 8.44 6.24 4.54
N LEU A 47 8.73 5.12 3.86
CA LEU A 47 9.37 3.93 4.45
C LEU A 47 10.88 3.98 4.15
N ASN A 48 11.70 4.14 5.19
CA ASN A 48 13.14 4.33 5.09
C ASN A 48 13.93 3.20 5.77
N GLY A 49 15.14 2.94 5.28
CA GLY A 49 16.03 1.93 5.85
C GLY A 49 15.48 0.51 5.67
N ALA A 50 15.46 -0.25 6.76
CA ALA A 50 14.95 -1.62 6.84
C ALA A 50 13.57 -1.69 7.53
N ALA A 51 12.80 -0.60 7.50
CA ALA A 51 11.47 -0.57 8.08
C ALA A 51 10.52 -1.52 7.34
N ILE A 52 9.60 -2.14 8.07
CA ILE A 52 8.67 -3.15 7.57
C ILE A 52 7.24 -2.67 7.78
N LEU A 53 6.43 -2.72 6.73
CA LEU A 53 5.01 -2.44 6.78
C LEU A 53 4.24 -3.65 6.22
N GLN A 54 3.38 -4.23 7.06
CA GLN A 54 2.65 -5.47 6.80
C GLN A 54 1.17 -5.25 7.08
N VAL A 55 0.40 -4.96 6.04
CA VAL A 55 -0.96 -4.46 6.21
C VAL A 55 -1.95 -5.08 5.24
N SER A 56 -3.17 -5.30 5.72
CA SER A 56 -4.31 -5.74 4.90
C SER A 56 -5.50 -4.82 5.04
N ALA A 57 -6.12 -4.51 3.89
CA ALA A 57 -7.32 -3.70 3.79
C ALA A 57 -8.49 -4.29 4.59
N PRO A 58 -9.50 -3.48 4.94
CA PRO A 58 -10.74 -3.99 5.53
C PRO A 58 -11.38 -5.05 4.63
N THR A 59 -11.86 -6.13 5.21
CA THR A 59 -12.58 -7.19 4.49
C THR A 59 -14.09 -6.93 4.41
N LYS A 60 -14.58 -5.93 5.13
CA LYS A 60 -16.00 -5.56 5.23
C LYS A 60 -16.16 -4.04 5.36
N GLY A 61 -17.39 -3.58 5.16
CA GLY A 61 -17.75 -2.16 5.24
C GLY A 61 -17.57 -1.43 3.92
N GLU A 62 -17.85 -0.12 3.93
CA GLU A 62 -17.84 0.73 2.74
C GLU A 62 -16.47 0.79 2.05
N HIS A 63 -15.39 0.65 2.81
CA HIS A 63 -14.01 0.72 2.32
C HIS A 63 -13.37 -0.65 2.12
N ALA A 64 -14.17 -1.71 2.04
CA ALA A 64 -13.65 -3.06 1.91
C ALA A 64 -12.73 -3.19 0.69
N GLY A 65 -11.53 -3.76 0.91
CA GLY A 65 -10.48 -3.97 -0.07
C GLY A 65 -9.67 -2.72 -0.43
N ILE A 66 -9.97 -1.54 0.12
CA ILE A 66 -9.16 -0.33 -0.06
C ILE A 66 -8.16 -0.22 1.09
N LEU A 67 -6.87 -0.42 0.78
CA LEU A 67 -5.79 -0.33 1.76
C LEU A 67 -5.28 1.10 1.91
N MET A 68 -5.03 1.78 0.80
CA MET A 68 -4.51 3.15 0.77
C MET A 68 -5.38 4.00 -0.15
N PHE A 69 -5.74 5.20 0.31
CA PHE A 69 -6.53 6.13 -0.46
C PHE A 69 -5.98 7.55 -0.34
N GLN A 70 -5.79 8.21 -1.47
CA GLN A 70 -5.36 9.59 -1.52
C GLN A 70 -6.56 10.54 -1.56
N GLY A 71 -6.56 11.51 -0.65
CA GLY A 71 -7.53 12.58 -0.57
C GLY A 71 -7.40 13.56 -1.73
N ARG A 72 -8.51 14.23 -2.07
CA ARG A 72 -8.57 15.18 -3.18
C ARG A 72 -7.73 16.44 -2.96
N LYS A 73 -7.34 16.77 -1.72
CA LYS A 73 -6.48 17.93 -1.43
C LYS A 73 -5.04 17.72 -1.95
N ALA A 74 -4.69 16.52 -2.39
CA ALA A 74 -3.42 16.22 -3.03
C ALA A 74 -3.40 16.48 -4.55
N MET A 75 -4.54 16.78 -5.18
CA MET A 75 -4.69 16.79 -6.65
C MET A 75 -3.70 17.70 -7.39
N ASP A 76 -3.49 18.90 -6.87
CA ASP A 76 -2.60 19.90 -7.48
C ASP A 76 -1.17 19.87 -6.90
N GLY A 77 -0.91 18.94 -5.97
CA GLY A 77 0.37 18.81 -5.30
C GLY A 77 1.34 17.87 -6.01
N ASN A 78 2.64 18.11 -5.82
CA ASN A 78 3.66 17.10 -6.14
C ASN A 78 3.80 16.13 -4.96
N VAL A 79 3.05 15.03 -5.00
CA VAL A 79 3.04 14.04 -3.91
C VAL A 79 3.94 12.87 -4.27
N GLN A 80 4.98 12.67 -3.46
CA GLN A 80 5.94 11.59 -3.65
C GLN A 80 5.87 10.62 -2.48
N PHE A 81 5.45 9.40 -2.77
CA PHE A 81 5.51 8.29 -1.85
C PHE A 81 6.85 7.59 -2.06
N ARG A 82 7.54 7.24 -0.96
CA ARG A 82 8.78 6.48 -1.02
C ARG A 82 8.66 5.25 -0.16
N ILE A 83 8.85 4.09 -0.80
CA ILE A 83 8.79 2.80 -0.14
C ILE A 83 10.12 2.08 -0.37
N ASN A 84 10.99 2.08 0.64
CA ASN A 84 12.20 1.26 0.63
C ASN A 84 11.94 -0.02 1.43
N THR A 85 12.07 -1.18 0.78
CA THR A 85 11.89 -2.48 1.44
C THR A 85 13.04 -3.42 1.11
N SER A 86 13.67 -3.96 2.15
CA SER A 86 14.74 -4.96 2.02
C SER A 86 14.25 -6.39 2.15
N ALA A 87 13.16 -6.64 2.88
CA ALA A 87 12.41 -7.90 2.89
C ALA A 87 11.19 -7.76 3.80
N GLY A 88 10.13 -8.54 3.53
CA GLY A 88 9.06 -8.80 4.50
C GLY A 88 7.92 -7.77 4.54
N SER A 89 7.97 -6.67 3.78
CA SER A 89 6.81 -5.79 3.62
C SER A 89 5.77 -6.40 2.68
N PHE A 90 4.49 -6.27 3.04
CA PHE A 90 3.39 -6.63 2.16
C PHE A 90 2.20 -5.69 2.32
N TYR A 91 1.47 -5.52 1.22
CA TYR A 91 0.36 -4.60 1.09
C TYR A 91 -0.82 -5.31 0.45
N ASN A 92 -1.69 -5.89 1.27
CA ASN A 92 -2.81 -6.68 0.78
C ASN A 92 -4.05 -5.81 0.59
N GLY A 93 -4.38 -5.45 -0.64
CA GLY A 93 -5.49 -4.57 -0.97
C GLY A 93 -5.26 -3.66 -2.18
N LEU A 94 -6.21 -2.76 -2.43
CA LEU A 94 -6.09 -1.67 -3.40
C LEU A 94 -5.33 -0.48 -2.79
N ILE A 95 -4.32 -0.03 -3.51
CA ILE A 95 -3.62 1.24 -3.29
C ILE A 95 -4.12 2.22 -4.36
N TYR A 96 -4.91 3.21 -3.96
CA TYR A 96 -5.49 4.24 -4.82
C TYR A 96 -4.87 5.60 -4.52
N LEU A 97 -3.78 5.92 -5.22
CA LEU A 97 -3.01 7.15 -5.08
C LEU A 97 -2.87 7.88 -6.43
N PRO A 98 -3.98 8.27 -7.08
CA PRO A 98 -4.01 8.72 -8.48
C PRO A 98 -3.20 10.00 -8.76
N TYR A 99 -2.83 10.77 -7.74
CA TYR A 99 -2.05 12.00 -7.87
C TYR A 99 -0.57 11.80 -7.50
N ALA A 100 -0.21 10.64 -6.94
CA ALA A 100 1.13 10.39 -6.41
C ALA A 100 2.09 9.78 -7.43
N VAL A 101 3.33 10.23 -7.37
CA VAL A 101 4.49 9.47 -7.86
C VAL A 101 4.92 8.52 -6.73
N ILE A 102 5.05 7.24 -7.04
CA ILE A 102 5.47 6.22 -6.08
C ILE A 102 6.85 5.72 -6.49
N ASP A 103 7.85 5.95 -5.64
CA ASP A 103 9.15 5.32 -5.74
C ASP A 103 9.17 4.09 -4.86
N TRP A 104 9.19 2.91 -5.48
CA TRP A 104 9.22 1.65 -4.78
C TRP A 104 10.55 0.95 -5.02
N ASN A 105 11.41 0.99 -4.00
CA ASN A 105 12.74 0.39 -4.02
C ASN A 105 12.69 -0.95 -3.28
N VAL A 106 12.90 -2.04 -4.00
CA VAL A 106 12.80 -3.42 -3.50
C VAL A 106 14.17 -4.09 -3.65
N SER A 107 14.92 -4.20 -2.56
CA SER A 107 16.24 -4.85 -2.57
C SER A 107 16.21 -6.34 -2.22
N GLY A 108 15.14 -6.81 -1.56
CA GLY A 108 14.87 -8.24 -1.34
C GLY A 108 13.44 -8.59 -1.70
N SER A 109 12.58 -9.00 -0.77
CA SER A 109 11.20 -9.42 -1.08
C SER A 109 10.14 -8.36 -0.78
N LEU A 110 9.16 -8.26 -1.67
CA LEU A 110 7.94 -7.48 -1.52
C LEU A 110 6.72 -8.33 -1.88
N ASN A 111 5.65 -8.22 -1.05
CA ASN A 111 4.33 -8.80 -1.30
C ASN A 111 4.30 -10.33 -1.45
N THR A 112 5.31 -11.04 -0.93
CA THR A 112 5.33 -12.52 -0.92
C THR A 112 4.11 -13.09 -0.19
N GLU A 113 3.78 -12.51 0.96
CA GLU A 113 2.63 -12.86 1.80
C GLU A 113 1.33 -12.16 1.39
N SER A 114 1.36 -11.25 0.41
CA SER A 114 0.15 -10.59 -0.09
C SER A 114 -0.63 -11.57 -0.95
N SER A 115 -1.93 -11.68 -0.74
CA SER A 115 -2.83 -12.46 -1.61
C SER A 115 -3.16 -11.71 -2.89
N TYR A 116 -3.26 -10.39 -2.81
CA TYR A 116 -3.33 -9.51 -3.97
C TYR A 116 -2.91 -8.08 -3.62
N THR A 117 -2.39 -7.38 -4.62
CA THR A 117 -2.13 -5.94 -4.53
C THR A 117 -2.56 -5.30 -5.84
N ALA A 118 -3.59 -4.48 -5.80
CA ALA A 118 -4.00 -3.65 -6.94
C ALA A 118 -3.48 -2.23 -6.73
N LEU A 119 -3.00 -1.58 -7.79
CA LEU A 119 -2.37 -0.27 -7.68
C LEU A 119 -2.86 0.67 -8.78
N ILE A 120 -3.32 1.85 -8.37
CA ILE A 120 -3.60 3.00 -9.23
C ILE A 120 -2.75 4.16 -8.71
N ALA A 121 -1.84 4.66 -9.54
CA ALA A 121 -0.95 5.76 -9.22
C ALA A 121 -0.77 6.68 -10.44
N LYS A 122 -0.29 7.91 -10.24
CA LYS A 122 0.08 8.81 -11.35
C LYS A 122 1.28 8.26 -12.09
N VAL A 123 2.31 7.88 -11.34
CA VAL A 123 3.53 7.23 -11.85
C VAL A 123 3.98 6.22 -10.81
N LEU A 124 4.38 5.03 -11.26
CA LEU A 124 5.09 4.06 -10.45
C LEU A 124 6.52 3.93 -10.98
N ASN A 125 7.49 4.36 -10.19
CA ASN A 125 8.91 4.07 -10.40
C ASN A 125 9.26 2.84 -9.56
N LEU A 126 9.35 1.68 -10.22
CA LEU A 126 9.61 0.41 -9.56
C LEU A 126 11.06 -0.03 -9.80
N TYR A 127 11.86 -0.04 -8.74
CA TYR A 127 13.26 -0.45 -8.76
C TYR A 127 13.41 -1.75 -7.98
N VAL A 128 13.71 -2.85 -8.67
CA VAL A 128 13.75 -4.19 -8.06
C VAL A 128 15.07 -4.86 -8.35
N SER A 129 15.86 -5.12 -7.30
CA SER A 129 17.02 -6.02 -7.36
C SER A 129 16.75 -7.39 -6.72
N GLY A 130 15.58 -7.56 -6.07
CA GLY A 130 15.11 -8.83 -5.50
C GLY A 130 13.84 -9.35 -6.18
N THR A 131 12.77 -9.56 -5.43
CA THR A 131 11.48 -10.07 -5.92
C THR A 131 10.32 -9.19 -5.45
N ALA A 132 9.50 -8.73 -6.40
CA ALA A 132 8.24 -8.07 -6.12
C ALA A 132 7.09 -8.88 -6.74
N LEU A 133 6.14 -9.33 -5.90
CA LEU A 133 4.98 -10.10 -6.37
C LEU A 133 3.72 -9.23 -6.40
N PHE A 134 3.03 -9.25 -7.55
CA PHE A 134 1.70 -8.67 -7.69
C PHE A 134 0.76 -9.79 -8.13
N LYS A 135 0.10 -10.41 -7.15
CA LYS A 135 -0.85 -11.50 -7.40
C LYS A 135 -2.18 -10.89 -7.84
N LYS A 136 -2.81 -11.52 -8.84
CA LYS A 136 -4.19 -11.17 -9.22
C LYS A 136 -5.13 -11.53 -8.07
N PRO A 137 -6.20 -10.76 -7.83
CA PRO A 137 -7.25 -11.20 -6.93
C PRO A 137 -7.83 -12.54 -7.44
N THR A 138 -7.77 -13.61 -6.65
CA THR A 138 -8.28 -14.94 -7.01
C THR A 138 -9.52 -15.28 -6.21
N GLN A 139 -10.66 -15.56 -6.86
CA GLN A 139 -11.89 -15.97 -6.18
C GLN A 139 -11.77 -17.31 -5.42
N ASP A 140 -10.70 -18.06 -5.66
CA ASP A 140 -10.46 -19.40 -5.12
C ASP A 140 -9.82 -19.39 -3.72
N GLY A 141 -9.47 -18.21 -3.18
CA GLY A 141 -8.93 -18.03 -1.83
C GLY A 141 -9.92 -17.30 -0.91
N ASN A 142 -9.77 -17.43 0.40
CA ASN A 142 -10.52 -16.69 1.43
C ASN A 142 -10.27 -15.16 1.39
N ASP A 143 -9.65 -14.64 0.34
CA ASP A 143 -9.23 -13.26 0.22
C ASP A 143 -10.38 -12.40 -0.27
N PHE A 144 -10.64 -11.32 0.45
CA PHE A 144 -11.66 -10.37 0.05
C PHE A 144 -11.27 -9.67 -1.26
N ILE A 145 -12.08 -9.84 -2.29
CA ILE A 145 -11.94 -9.13 -3.57
C ILE A 145 -13.09 -8.13 -3.68
N PRO A 146 -12.81 -6.82 -3.88
CA PRO A 146 -13.85 -5.86 -4.24
C PRO A 146 -14.64 -6.37 -5.44
N THR A 147 -15.97 -6.25 -5.42
CA THR A 147 -16.85 -6.80 -6.47
C THR A 147 -16.52 -6.27 -7.87
N GLY A 148 -15.96 -5.05 -7.97
CA GLY A 148 -15.48 -4.45 -9.23
C GLY A 148 -14.15 -5.01 -9.77
N LEU A 149 -13.43 -5.81 -8.97
CA LEU A 149 -12.23 -6.55 -9.36
C LEU A 149 -12.47 -8.06 -9.49
N SER A 150 -13.62 -8.55 -9.00
CA SER A 150 -13.94 -9.97 -8.93
C SER A 150 -14.81 -10.49 -10.08
N GLY A 151 -15.18 -9.67 -11.09
CA GLY A 151 -16.22 -10.06 -12.04
C GLY A 151 -15.99 -9.66 -13.50
N GLY A 152 -15.66 -10.66 -14.33
CA GLY A 152 -16.17 -10.80 -15.71
C GLY A 152 -15.52 -9.96 -16.83
N ARG A 153 -14.71 -10.64 -17.65
CA ARG A 153 -14.00 -10.16 -18.86
C ARG A 153 -12.84 -9.21 -18.56
N GLY A 154 -11.64 -9.80 -18.48
CA GLY A 154 -10.40 -9.04 -18.47
C GLY A 154 -10.38 -8.02 -19.59
N ILE A 155 -10.08 -6.77 -19.25
CA ILE A 155 -9.79 -5.74 -20.22
C ILE A 155 -8.54 -6.21 -20.99
N ARG A 156 -8.74 -6.62 -22.24
CA ARG A 156 -7.68 -6.95 -23.18
C ARG A 156 -7.11 -5.63 -23.69
N LEU A 157 -5.83 -5.38 -23.44
CA LEU A 157 -5.09 -4.35 -24.17
C LEU A 157 -5.12 -4.77 -25.65
N VAL A 158 -5.72 -3.94 -26.50
CA VAL A 158 -5.61 -4.09 -27.95
C VAL A 158 -4.49 -3.15 -28.37
N GLU A 159 -3.45 -3.72 -28.97
CA GLU A 159 -2.39 -2.98 -29.68
C GLU A 159 -2.95 -2.35 -30.96
#